data_AF-A0A954BSF7-F1
#
_entry.id   AF-A0A954BSF7-F1
#
_cell.length_a   1.000
_cell.length_b   1.000
_cell.length_c   1.000
_cell.angle_alpha   90.00
_cell.angle_beta   90.00
_cell.angle_gamma   90.00
#
_symmetry.space_group_name_H-M   'P 1'
#
loop_
_entity.id
_entity.type
_entity.pdbx_description
1 polymer ?
#
loop_
_entity_poly.entity_id
_entity_poly.type
_entity_poly.pdbx_seq_one_letter_code
_entity_poly.pdbx_strand_id
1 'polypeptide(L)'
;MRTLKTALLASVIAAGFAGSLMADPAEDLFAKTHKGAKEAKVASDWYDTLPEWVNSLTSKNQFPQTHLPYEIQKPDEGGLGKAKNSKEINKFEIRDANRKQFSAYLMVQNGVDGTGRPTWNQTNTYTWLPWKAWPAKYILETYPVEINNKDEDLVAMGAWLYGEKENELANRVLTVVHERNSDLAPLVEAYICDKEKWDPPADGMKIWNTWDIEYQKERQILLTPDEYDKKLKDREKNAEQRYKELYAARGDYKGRPPRRRLPTMQLVLIEWEIKQYKIKYASSDFLKDTKHTDTLQEILDSIKDDLAVIQENLEKAKEKVTDPSNGNQLKAKAEYMEEVLKIDPEDVNLRSQVANAWYTYANPAGHGNSCDHADGMKKAIPHYEIILQAYPNSTSFLLAMGRCYQALEDSKHARVYYDRVIELDGTKGYGPTAKALIRNMEMKDAARSKNGGK
;
A
#
# COMPACT_ATOMS: atom_id res chain seq x y z
N MET A 1 -79.52 -40.99 13.31
CA MET A 1 -79.05 -39.77 12.61
C MET A 1 -77.65 -40.04 12.07
N ARG A 2 -77.51 -39.89 10.74
CA ARG A 2 -76.31 -39.47 9.98
C ARG A 2 -74.98 -40.23 10.19
N THR A 3 -74.69 -41.22 9.35
CA THR A 3 -73.89 -41.20 8.09
C THR A 3 -72.37 -41.35 8.33
N LEU A 4 -71.74 -42.50 8.02
CA LEU A 4 -71.20 -42.92 6.71
C LEU A 4 -70.20 -41.91 6.09
N LYS A 5 -68.92 -42.27 5.98
CA LYS A 5 -68.23 -42.52 4.68
C LYS A 5 -66.74 -42.88 4.84
N THR A 6 -66.44 -44.06 4.33
CA THR A 6 -65.19 -44.52 3.72
C THR A 6 -64.77 -43.58 2.58
N ALA A 7 -63.46 -43.38 2.40
CA ALA A 7 -62.88 -42.99 1.10
C ALA A 7 -61.49 -43.63 0.93
N LEU A 8 -61.46 -44.59 0.02
CA LEU A 8 -60.33 -45.15 -0.71
C LEU A 8 -59.87 -44.09 -1.75
N LEU A 9 -58.58 -43.86 -1.97
CA LEU A 9 -57.92 -44.03 -3.28
C LEU A 9 -56.45 -43.60 -3.26
N ALA A 10 -55.66 -44.37 -3.99
CA ALA A 10 -54.26 -44.18 -4.30
C ALA A 10 -54.00 -43.01 -5.27
N SER A 11 -52.84 -42.37 -5.11
CA SER A 11 -52.07 -41.79 -6.21
C SER A 11 -50.63 -42.27 -6.14
N VAL A 12 -50.27 -43.02 -7.18
CA VAL A 12 -48.92 -43.42 -7.58
C VAL A 12 -48.22 -42.20 -8.19
N ILE A 13 -46.90 -42.09 -8.01
CA ILE A 13 -45.86 -41.80 -9.03
C ILE A 13 -44.66 -41.08 -8.37
N ALA A 14 -43.55 -41.83 -8.27
CA ALA A 14 -42.15 -41.42 -8.37
C ALA A 14 -41.60 -40.30 -7.45
N ALA A 15 -41.10 -40.69 -6.27
CA ALA A 15 -39.83 -40.17 -5.77
C ALA A 15 -38.77 -41.24 -6.10
N GLY A 16 -38.06 -41.10 -7.22
CA GLY A 16 -36.73 -40.50 -7.19
C GLY A 16 -35.77 -41.49 -7.86
N PHE A 17 -35.94 -41.64 -9.17
CA PHE A 17 -34.97 -42.29 -10.05
C PHE A 17 -33.62 -41.60 -9.90
N ALA A 18 -32.57 -42.40 -10.02
CA ALA A 18 -31.22 -42.01 -10.39
C ALA A 18 -30.54 -41.00 -9.45
N GLY A 19 -29.61 -41.53 -8.64
CA GLY A 19 -28.31 -40.86 -8.58
C GLY A 19 -27.78 -40.81 -10.02
N SER A 20 -28.19 -39.79 -10.78
CA SER A 20 -27.39 -39.34 -11.89
C SER A 20 -26.03 -39.06 -11.27
N LEU A 21 -25.03 -39.76 -11.79
CA LEU A 21 -23.68 -39.21 -11.86
C LEU A 21 -23.83 -37.85 -12.56
N MET A 22 -24.26 -36.83 -11.82
CA MET A 22 -24.15 -35.45 -12.26
C MET A 22 -22.65 -35.31 -12.51
N ALA A 23 -22.29 -35.10 -13.77
CA ALA A 23 -20.90 -34.84 -14.13
C ALA A 23 -20.38 -33.76 -13.17
N ASP A 24 -19.14 -33.95 -12.70
CA ASP A 24 -18.50 -32.97 -11.84
C ASP A 24 -18.58 -31.61 -12.56
N PRO A 25 -19.08 -30.52 -11.95
CA PRO A 25 -19.15 -29.20 -12.58
C PRO A 25 -17.85 -28.76 -13.24
N ALA A 26 -16.70 -29.23 -12.74
CA ALA A 26 -15.41 -29.06 -13.38
C ALA A 26 -15.32 -29.79 -14.72
N GLU A 27 -15.77 -31.05 -14.81
CA GLU A 27 -15.69 -31.88 -16.00
C GLU A 27 -16.36 -31.22 -17.21
N ASP A 28 -17.54 -30.61 -17.03
CA ASP A 28 -18.25 -29.94 -18.13
C ASP A 28 -17.55 -28.64 -18.58
N LEU A 29 -17.08 -27.82 -17.64
CA LEU A 29 -16.35 -26.58 -17.96
C LEU A 29 -15.05 -26.87 -18.74
N PHE A 30 -14.27 -27.85 -18.28
CA PHE A 30 -13.02 -28.24 -18.94
C PHE A 30 -13.26 -29.06 -20.21
N ALA A 31 -14.32 -29.86 -20.31
CA ALA A 31 -14.65 -30.52 -21.58
C ALA A 31 -14.97 -29.50 -22.68
N LYS A 32 -15.58 -28.36 -22.31
CA LYS A 32 -15.95 -27.29 -23.25
C LYS A 32 -14.76 -26.42 -23.65
N THR A 33 -13.86 -26.11 -22.72
CA THR A 33 -12.72 -25.18 -22.95
C THR A 33 -11.40 -25.88 -23.28
N HIS A 34 -11.19 -27.09 -22.77
CA HIS A 34 -9.93 -27.84 -22.87
C HIS A 34 -10.22 -29.33 -23.12
N LYS A 35 -10.83 -29.62 -24.27
CA LYS A 35 -11.38 -30.95 -24.62
C LYS A 35 -10.44 -32.11 -24.26
N GLY A 36 -10.89 -32.95 -23.33
CA GLY A 36 -10.18 -34.16 -22.89
C GLY A 36 -9.04 -33.93 -21.90
N ALA A 37 -8.81 -32.69 -21.45
CA ALA A 37 -7.85 -32.36 -20.41
C ALA A 37 -8.50 -32.35 -19.03
N LYS A 38 -7.73 -32.75 -18.01
CA LYS A 38 -8.13 -32.64 -16.59
C LYS A 38 -7.75 -31.27 -16.05
N GLU A 39 -8.54 -30.73 -15.12
CA GLU A 39 -8.31 -29.45 -14.43
C GLU A 39 -6.84 -29.26 -14.00
N ALA A 40 -6.29 -30.23 -13.25
CA ALA A 40 -4.91 -30.12 -12.73
C ALA A 40 -3.85 -30.01 -13.84
N LYS A 41 -4.09 -30.66 -14.99
CA LYS A 41 -3.19 -30.55 -16.15
C LYS A 41 -3.33 -29.18 -16.81
N VAL A 42 -4.56 -28.71 -17.00
CA VAL A 42 -4.84 -27.38 -17.58
C VAL A 42 -4.19 -26.26 -16.74
N ALA A 43 -4.36 -26.32 -15.42
CA ALA A 43 -3.74 -25.37 -14.48
C ALA A 43 -2.20 -25.39 -14.55
N SER A 44 -1.60 -26.59 -14.57
CA SER A 44 -0.14 -26.74 -14.67
C SER A 44 0.39 -26.22 -16.01
N ASP A 45 -0.26 -26.61 -17.11
CA ASP A 45 0.16 -26.22 -18.46
C ASP A 45 0.08 -24.69 -18.62
N TRP A 46 -0.96 -24.04 -18.08
CA TRP A 46 -1.05 -22.57 -18.08
C TRP A 46 0.10 -21.93 -17.31
N TYR A 47 0.41 -22.41 -16.10
CA TYR A 47 1.50 -21.87 -15.30
C TYR A 47 2.86 -21.99 -16.01
N ASP A 48 3.08 -23.09 -16.75
CA ASP A 48 4.29 -23.30 -17.53
C ASP A 48 4.45 -22.29 -18.70
N THR A 49 3.36 -21.62 -19.13
CA THR A 49 3.42 -20.55 -20.15
C THR A 49 3.73 -19.16 -19.58
N LEU A 50 3.59 -18.96 -18.27
CA LEU A 50 3.85 -17.67 -17.62
C LEU A 50 5.22 -17.06 -17.98
N PRO A 51 6.33 -17.83 -18.04
CA PRO A 51 7.63 -17.27 -18.41
C PRO A 51 7.67 -16.70 -19.83
N GLU A 52 6.95 -17.30 -20.77
CA GLU A 52 6.91 -16.83 -22.16
C GLU A 52 6.12 -15.51 -22.26
N TRP A 53 5.02 -15.40 -21.51
CA TRP A 53 4.26 -14.17 -21.40
C TRP A 53 5.09 -13.03 -20.79
N VAL A 54 5.77 -13.25 -19.65
CA VAL A 54 6.61 -12.21 -19.03
C VAL A 54 7.77 -11.80 -19.93
N ASN A 55 8.43 -12.76 -20.58
CA ASN A 55 9.48 -12.47 -21.56
C ASN A 55 8.99 -11.55 -22.69
N SER A 56 7.73 -11.74 -23.11
CA SER A 56 7.14 -10.88 -24.13
C SER A 56 6.97 -9.43 -23.64
N LEU A 57 6.68 -9.21 -22.36
CA LEU A 57 6.56 -7.87 -21.78
C LEU A 57 7.92 -7.20 -21.57
N THR A 58 8.90 -7.92 -21.02
CA THR A 58 10.25 -7.39 -20.81
C THR A 58 10.90 -7.01 -22.15
N SER A 59 10.71 -7.82 -23.21
CA SER A 59 11.21 -7.50 -24.56
C SER A 59 10.62 -6.22 -25.16
N LYS A 60 9.46 -5.77 -24.67
CA LYS A 60 8.80 -4.52 -25.06
C LYS A 60 9.11 -3.36 -24.12
N ASN A 61 10.07 -3.52 -23.19
CA ASN A 61 10.37 -2.59 -22.11
C ASN A 61 9.14 -2.26 -21.23
N GLN A 62 8.23 -3.21 -21.09
CA GLN A 62 7.07 -3.12 -20.20
C GLN A 62 7.38 -3.95 -18.96
N PHE A 63 8.07 -3.36 -17.98
CA PHE A 63 8.51 -4.06 -16.77
C PHE A 63 7.38 -4.11 -15.74
N PRO A 64 6.83 -5.30 -15.43
CA PRO A 64 5.80 -5.41 -14.42
C PRO A 64 6.34 -5.03 -13.03
N GLN A 65 5.62 -4.14 -12.34
CA GLN A 65 5.86 -3.85 -10.93
C GLN A 65 4.91 -4.67 -10.07
N THR A 66 5.44 -5.23 -8.99
CA THR A 66 4.71 -6.19 -8.16
C THR A 66 5.26 -6.14 -6.73
N HIS A 67 4.45 -6.55 -5.75
CA HIS A 67 4.84 -6.58 -4.35
C HIS A 67 5.22 -8.01 -3.93
N LEU A 68 6.17 -8.19 -3.01
CA LEU A 68 6.49 -9.49 -2.41
C LEU A 68 6.48 -9.40 -0.89
N PRO A 69 6.05 -10.46 -0.19
CA PRO A 69 6.20 -10.59 1.25
C PRO A 69 7.62 -11.05 1.64
N TYR A 70 8.61 -10.97 0.74
CA TYR A 70 9.94 -11.50 0.98
C TYR A 70 10.98 -10.40 1.13
N GLU A 71 11.85 -10.57 2.12
CA GLU A 71 13.13 -9.88 2.20
C GLU A 71 14.12 -10.69 1.35
N ILE A 72 14.82 -10.01 0.46
CA ILE A 72 15.85 -10.62 -0.36
C ILE A 72 17.18 -10.37 0.35
N GLN A 73 17.76 -11.40 0.96
CA GLN A 73 19.09 -11.27 1.52
C GLN A 73 20.08 -10.94 0.39
N LYS A 74 21.00 -10.00 0.65
CA LYS A 74 22.11 -9.72 -0.26
C LYS A 74 22.77 -11.05 -0.62
N PRO A 75 22.97 -11.36 -1.91
CA PRO A 75 23.67 -12.56 -2.28
C PRO A 75 25.11 -12.48 -1.78
N ASP A 76 25.52 -13.44 -0.96
CA ASP A 76 26.92 -13.75 -0.71
C ASP A 76 27.59 -13.88 -2.09
N GLU A 77 28.73 -13.23 -2.31
CA GLU A 77 29.43 -13.08 -3.59
C GLU A 77 29.28 -14.31 -4.52
N GLY A 78 28.29 -14.27 -5.43
CA GLY A 78 28.02 -15.33 -6.42
C GLY A 78 26.76 -16.20 -6.21
N GLY A 79 25.95 -16.01 -5.17
CA GLY A 79 24.75 -16.82 -4.88
C GLY A 79 23.42 -16.23 -5.34
N LEU A 80 22.39 -17.08 -5.49
CA LEU A 80 20.97 -16.66 -5.55
C LEU A 80 20.59 -16.06 -4.18
N GLY A 81 20.14 -14.80 -4.14
CA GLY A 81 19.65 -14.19 -2.90
C GLY A 81 18.51 -15.05 -2.32
N LYS A 82 18.64 -15.50 -1.07
CA LYS A 82 17.60 -16.30 -0.42
C LYS A 82 16.46 -15.38 -0.02
N ALA A 83 15.26 -15.69 -0.49
CA ALA A 83 14.02 -15.08 -0.02
C ALA A 83 13.72 -15.56 1.41
N LYS A 84 13.52 -14.64 2.35
CA LYS A 84 12.95 -14.92 3.67
C LYS A 84 11.63 -14.19 3.83
N ASN A 85 10.67 -14.79 4.54
CA ASN A 85 9.43 -14.09 4.90
C ASN A 85 9.78 -12.80 5.65
N SER A 86 9.42 -11.67 5.05
CA SER A 86 9.50 -10.35 5.64
C SER A 86 8.18 -10.02 6.32
N LYS A 87 8.23 -9.27 7.42
CA LYS A 87 7.04 -8.60 7.97
C LYS A 87 6.68 -7.34 7.17
N GLU A 88 7.61 -6.86 6.35
CA GLU A 88 7.48 -5.65 5.52
C GLU A 88 7.26 -6.06 4.06
N ILE A 89 6.27 -5.45 3.40
CA ILE A 89 5.99 -5.66 1.97
C ILE A 89 7.05 -4.89 1.17
N ASN A 90 7.85 -5.61 0.38
CA ASN A 90 8.80 -4.99 -0.55
C ASN A 90 8.18 -4.87 -1.94
N LYS A 91 8.40 -3.76 -2.63
CA LYS A 91 8.05 -3.61 -4.05
C LYS A 91 9.24 -4.01 -4.92
N PHE A 92 8.98 -4.68 -6.04
CA PHE A 92 10.00 -5.01 -7.02
C PHE A 92 9.52 -4.74 -8.44
N GLU A 93 10.49 -4.52 -9.33
CA GLU A 93 10.26 -4.35 -10.76
C GLU A 93 10.96 -5.49 -11.49
N ILE A 94 10.20 -6.29 -12.24
CA ILE A 94 10.77 -7.40 -13.01
C ILE A 94 11.60 -6.81 -14.14
N ARG A 95 12.88 -7.17 -14.19
CA ARG A 95 13.86 -6.69 -15.17
C ARG A 95 13.93 -7.60 -16.38
N ASP A 96 14.01 -8.90 -16.14
CA ASP A 96 14.27 -9.91 -17.17
C ASP A 96 13.69 -11.24 -16.71
N ALA A 97 13.45 -12.15 -17.64
CA ALA A 97 12.85 -13.44 -17.35
C ALA A 97 13.37 -14.52 -18.31
N ASN A 98 13.29 -15.76 -17.85
CA ASN A 98 13.52 -16.95 -18.67
C ASN A 98 12.63 -18.08 -18.19
N ARG A 99 12.67 -19.23 -18.87
CA ARG A 99 11.81 -20.39 -18.54
C ARG A 99 11.92 -20.92 -17.10
N LYS A 100 12.97 -20.60 -16.36
CA LYS A 100 13.21 -21.14 -15.00
C LYS A 100 13.01 -20.10 -13.90
N GLN A 101 13.29 -18.83 -14.18
CA GLN A 101 13.36 -17.77 -13.18
C GLN A 101 13.16 -16.39 -13.80
N PHE A 102 12.84 -15.41 -12.96
CA PHE A 102 12.81 -13.99 -13.30
C PHE A 102 13.82 -13.22 -12.46
N SER A 103 14.37 -12.15 -13.02
CA SER A 103 15.19 -11.19 -12.28
C SER A 103 14.38 -9.95 -11.95
N ALA A 104 14.60 -9.41 -10.76
CA ALA A 104 13.83 -8.30 -10.23
C ALA A 104 14.72 -7.30 -9.51
N TYR A 105 14.50 -6.01 -9.74
CA TYR A 105 15.06 -4.95 -8.93
C TYR A 105 14.28 -4.80 -7.64
N LEU A 106 14.99 -4.69 -6.51
CA LEU A 106 14.37 -4.24 -5.27
C LEU A 106 14.03 -2.76 -5.40
N MET A 107 12.83 -2.38 -4.99
CA MET A 107 12.43 -0.98 -4.83
C MET A 107 12.32 -0.62 -3.36
N VAL A 108 12.83 0.56 -3.00
CA VAL A 108 12.78 1.08 -1.64
C VAL A 108 11.87 2.29 -1.60
N GLN A 109 10.98 2.34 -0.61
CA GLN A 109 10.14 3.52 -0.40
C GLN A 109 11.03 4.71 -0.05
N ASN A 110 10.94 5.78 -0.83
CA ASN A 110 11.78 6.97 -0.68
C ASN A 110 10.97 8.25 -0.42
N GLY A 111 9.71 8.11 -0.01
CA GLY A 111 8.87 9.23 0.38
C GLY A 111 7.40 8.97 0.09
N VAL A 112 6.65 10.07 -0.02
CA VAL A 112 5.27 10.12 -0.48
C VAL A 112 5.14 11.20 -1.55
N ASP A 113 4.29 10.99 -2.54
CA ASP A 113 3.97 12.01 -3.54
C ASP A 113 3.05 13.10 -2.96
N GLY A 114 2.73 14.11 -3.77
CA GLY A 114 1.84 15.21 -3.37
C GLY A 114 0.40 14.77 -3.03
N THR A 115 0.07 13.49 -3.20
CA THR A 115 -1.22 12.89 -2.83
C THR A 115 -1.10 11.95 -1.63
N GLY A 116 0.07 11.87 -1.00
CA GLY A 116 0.35 11.00 0.14
C GLY A 116 0.67 9.55 -0.24
N ARG A 117 0.79 9.21 -1.53
CA ARG A 117 1.10 7.83 -1.95
C ARG A 117 2.59 7.55 -1.78
N PRO A 118 2.99 6.39 -1.23
CA PRO A 118 4.37 5.96 -1.22
C PRO A 118 5.05 6.06 -2.58
N THR A 119 6.17 6.79 -2.65
CA THR A 119 7.05 6.79 -3.83
C THR A 119 8.15 5.76 -3.63
N TRP A 120 8.50 5.06 -4.71
CA TRP A 120 9.44 3.95 -4.68
C TRP A 120 10.56 4.20 -5.67
N ASN A 121 11.80 4.07 -5.21
CA ASN A 121 12.98 4.16 -6.05
C ASN A 121 13.56 2.78 -6.30
N GLN A 122 13.86 2.50 -7.57
CA GLN A 122 14.58 1.32 -7.98
C GLN A 122 15.99 1.34 -7.38
N THR A 123 16.41 0.24 -6.77
CA THR A 123 17.80 0.07 -6.33
C THR A 123 18.65 -0.51 -7.46
N ASN A 124 19.97 -0.34 -7.37
CA ASN A 124 20.90 -1.04 -8.27
C ASN A 124 21.03 -2.55 -7.94
N THR A 125 20.31 -3.03 -6.94
CA THR A 125 20.35 -4.43 -6.50
C THR A 125 19.25 -5.19 -7.20
N TYR A 126 19.60 -6.31 -7.84
CA TYR A 126 18.64 -7.25 -8.39
C TYR A 126 19.00 -8.67 -7.97
N THR A 127 17.99 -9.56 -7.99
CA THR A 127 18.19 -10.99 -7.75
C THR A 127 17.40 -11.80 -8.76
N TRP A 128 17.80 -13.05 -8.97
CA TRP A 128 17.03 -14.04 -9.71
C TRP A 128 16.18 -14.86 -8.73
N LEU A 129 14.89 -15.00 -9.03
CA LEU A 129 13.92 -15.74 -8.24
C LEU A 129 13.25 -16.80 -9.12
N PRO A 130 13.02 -18.02 -8.60
CA PRO A 130 12.25 -19.01 -9.33
C PRO A 130 10.79 -18.56 -9.46
N TRP A 131 10.10 -18.94 -10.54
CA TRP A 131 8.70 -18.54 -10.78
C TRP A 131 7.76 -18.88 -9.62
N LYS A 132 7.97 -20.03 -8.97
CA LYS A 132 7.19 -20.45 -7.80
C LYS A 132 7.31 -19.52 -6.58
N ALA A 133 8.30 -18.63 -6.56
CA ALA A 133 8.44 -17.63 -5.52
C ALA A 133 7.58 -16.39 -5.78
N TRP A 134 6.94 -16.27 -6.95
CA TRP A 134 6.00 -15.19 -7.27
C TRP A 134 4.60 -15.56 -6.76
N PRO A 135 4.09 -14.91 -5.69
CA PRO A 135 2.79 -15.24 -5.15
C PRO A 135 1.69 -14.97 -6.16
N ALA A 136 0.75 -15.91 -6.23
CA ALA A 136 -0.33 -15.92 -7.20
C ALA A 136 -1.13 -14.62 -7.24
N LYS A 137 -1.42 -14.02 -6.08
CA LYS A 137 -2.11 -12.72 -6.01
C LYS A 137 -1.46 -11.58 -6.77
N TYR A 138 -0.14 -11.59 -6.90
CA TYR A 138 0.56 -10.53 -7.61
C TYR A 138 0.76 -10.82 -9.10
N ILE A 139 0.64 -12.08 -9.51
CA ILE A 139 0.62 -12.45 -10.92
C ILE A 139 -0.64 -11.87 -11.57
N LEU A 140 -1.80 -12.00 -10.92
CA LEU A 140 -3.08 -11.45 -11.40
C LEU A 140 -2.98 -9.97 -11.76
N GLU A 141 -2.26 -9.20 -10.94
CA GLU A 141 -2.15 -7.75 -11.12
C GLU A 141 -1.29 -7.34 -12.32
N THR A 142 -0.44 -8.26 -12.76
CA THR A 142 0.38 -8.06 -13.95
C THR A 142 -0.23 -8.70 -15.20
N TYR A 143 -1.02 -9.76 -15.02
CA TYR A 143 -1.63 -10.49 -16.12
C TYR A 143 -2.86 -9.75 -16.69
N PRO A 144 -3.00 -9.65 -18.02
CA PRO A 144 -3.99 -8.79 -18.64
C PRO A 144 -5.39 -9.42 -18.70
N VAL A 145 -5.98 -9.77 -17.55
CA VAL A 145 -7.25 -10.52 -17.45
C VAL A 145 -8.37 -9.87 -18.28
N GLU A 146 -8.60 -8.57 -18.09
CA GLU A 146 -9.73 -7.84 -18.71
C GLU A 146 -9.62 -7.72 -20.23
N ILE A 147 -8.40 -7.75 -20.78
CA ILE A 147 -8.16 -7.61 -22.23
C ILE A 147 -7.75 -8.93 -22.89
N ASN A 148 -7.56 -10.00 -22.12
CA ASN A 148 -7.29 -11.32 -22.67
C ASN A 148 -8.60 -11.89 -23.26
N ASN A 149 -8.64 -12.03 -24.57
CA ASN A 149 -9.81 -12.45 -25.33
C ASN A 149 -10.02 -13.97 -25.45
N LYS A 150 -9.18 -14.78 -24.79
CA LYS A 150 -9.30 -16.24 -24.81
C LYS A 150 -9.92 -16.74 -23.51
N ASP A 151 -11.14 -17.25 -23.59
CA ASP A 151 -11.84 -17.81 -22.42
C ASP A 151 -11.08 -19.01 -21.85
N GLU A 152 -10.44 -19.81 -22.70
CA GLU A 152 -9.65 -20.98 -22.30
C GLU A 152 -8.48 -20.58 -21.39
N ASP A 153 -7.73 -19.54 -21.78
CA ASP A 153 -6.60 -19.03 -20.99
C ASP A 153 -7.08 -18.53 -19.61
N LEU A 154 -8.23 -17.83 -19.56
CA LEU A 154 -8.79 -17.31 -18.30
C LEU A 154 -9.35 -18.43 -17.41
N VAL A 155 -10.01 -19.45 -17.98
CA VAL A 155 -10.47 -20.62 -17.24
C VAL A 155 -9.29 -21.40 -16.66
N ALA A 156 -8.22 -21.58 -17.43
CA ALA A 156 -7.01 -22.24 -16.96
C ALA A 156 -6.32 -21.46 -15.83
N MET A 157 -6.24 -20.13 -15.95
CA MET A 157 -5.75 -19.25 -14.89
C MET A 157 -6.61 -19.35 -13.62
N GLY A 158 -7.94 -19.30 -13.74
CA GLY A 158 -8.87 -19.44 -12.61
C GLY A 158 -8.70 -20.79 -11.90
N ALA A 159 -8.53 -21.88 -12.66
CA ALA A 159 -8.25 -23.19 -12.12
C ALA A 159 -6.94 -23.25 -11.33
N TRP A 160 -5.88 -22.67 -11.89
CA TRP A 160 -4.59 -22.57 -11.20
C TRP A 160 -4.69 -21.75 -9.90
N LEU A 161 -5.40 -20.62 -9.91
CA LEU A 161 -5.61 -19.78 -8.72
C LEU A 161 -6.34 -20.53 -7.60
N TYR A 162 -7.36 -21.34 -7.92
CA TYR A 162 -8.00 -22.21 -6.92
C TYR A 162 -7.03 -23.26 -6.38
N GLY A 163 -6.17 -23.83 -7.23
CA GLY A 163 -5.10 -24.75 -6.81
C GLY A 163 -4.12 -24.11 -5.80
N GLU A 164 -3.83 -22.83 -5.99
CA GLU A 164 -3.01 -22.00 -5.08
C GLU A 164 -3.80 -21.45 -3.88
N LYS A 165 -5.08 -21.80 -3.74
CA LYS A 165 -6.00 -21.34 -2.66
C LYS A 165 -6.25 -19.83 -2.66
N GLU A 166 -6.14 -19.20 -3.83
CA GLU A 166 -6.48 -17.78 -4.04
C GLU A 166 -7.93 -17.65 -4.57
N ASN A 167 -8.88 -18.20 -3.81
CA ASN A 167 -10.27 -18.38 -4.21
C ASN A 167 -10.94 -17.11 -4.76
N GLU A 168 -10.85 -15.99 -4.04
CA GLU A 168 -11.46 -14.73 -4.48
C GLU A 168 -10.88 -14.25 -5.82
N LEU A 169 -9.58 -14.46 -6.03
CA LEU A 169 -8.91 -14.08 -7.28
C LEU A 169 -9.30 -15.00 -8.44
N ALA A 170 -9.41 -16.30 -8.18
CA ALA A 170 -9.94 -17.24 -9.15
C ALA A 170 -11.36 -16.84 -9.59
N ASN A 171 -12.21 -16.52 -8.62
CA ASN A 171 -13.57 -16.04 -8.86
C ASN A 171 -13.59 -14.74 -9.69
N ARG A 172 -12.71 -13.77 -9.39
CA ARG A 172 -12.55 -12.54 -10.22
C ARG A 172 -12.24 -12.87 -11.68
N VAL A 173 -11.27 -13.75 -11.94
CA VAL A 173 -10.89 -14.13 -13.31
C VAL A 173 -12.07 -14.81 -14.03
N LEU A 174 -12.75 -15.71 -13.35
CA LEU A 174 -13.86 -16.46 -13.93
C LEU A 174 -15.12 -15.59 -14.14
N THR A 175 -15.31 -14.55 -13.33
CA THR A 175 -16.40 -13.57 -13.51
C THR A 175 -16.28 -12.86 -14.86
N VAL A 176 -15.06 -12.58 -15.34
CA VAL A 176 -14.83 -12.01 -16.67
C VAL A 176 -15.27 -12.97 -17.78
N VAL A 177 -15.03 -14.28 -17.61
CA VAL A 177 -15.48 -15.31 -18.56
C VAL A 177 -17.01 -15.41 -18.56
N HIS A 178 -17.60 -15.38 -17.36
CA HIS A 178 -19.06 -15.41 -17.17
C HIS A 178 -19.77 -14.24 -17.87
N GLU A 179 -19.31 -13.00 -17.66
CA GLU A 179 -19.93 -11.83 -18.27
C GLU A 179 -19.76 -11.79 -19.80
N ARG A 180 -18.65 -12.33 -20.31
CA ARG A 180 -18.33 -12.30 -21.74
C ARG A 180 -19.01 -13.40 -22.54
N ASN A 181 -19.16 -14.60 -21.97
CA ASN A 181 -19.56 -15.78 -22.71
C ASN A 181 -20.76 -16.47 -22.03
N SER A 182 -21.96 -16.19 -22.55
CA SER A 182 -23.22 -16.74 -22.04
C SER A 182 -23.29 -18.27 -22.09
N ASP A 183 -22.55 -18.92 -23.00
CA ASP A 183 -22.53 -20.37 -23.11
C ASP A 183 -21.67 -21.01 -22.00
N LEU A 184 -20.70 -20.27 -21.46
CA LEU A 184 -19.84 -20.70 -20.36
C LEU A 184 -20.36 -20.25 -18.99
N ALA A 185 -21.20 -19.21 -18.93
CA ALA A 185 -21.69 -18.65 -17.67
C ALA A 185 -22.28 -19.69 -16.68
N PRO A 186 -23.21 -20.59 -17.08
CA PRO A 186 -23.73 -21.61 -16.15
C PRO A 186 -22.66 -22.60 -15.66
N LEU A 187 -21.68 -22.93 -16.51
CA LEU A 187 -20.58 -23.83 -16.17
C LEU A 187 -19.60 -23.17 -15.20
N VAL A 188 -19.33 -21.87 -15.40
CA VAL A 188 -18.52 -21.06 -14.49
C VAL A 188 -19.18 -20.96 -13.12
N GLU A 189 -20.48 -20.67 -13.06
CA GLU A 189 -21.22 -20.60 -11.78
C GLU A 189 -21.18 -21.94 -11.04
N ALA A 190 -21.44 -23.05 -11.73
CA ALA A 190 -21.40 -24.38 -11.14
C ALA A 190 -19.99 -24.73 -10.63
N TYR A 191 -18.95 -24.38 -11.39
CA TYR A 191 -17.56 -24.58 -10.98
C TYR A 191 -17.17 -23.76 -9.75
N ILE A 192 -17.55 -22.47 -9.70
CA ILE A 192 -17.30 -21.62 -8.52
C ILE A 192 -18.03 -22.18 -7.30
N CYS A 193 -19.30 -22.58 -7.43
CA CYS A 193 -20.07 -23.16 -6.33
C CYS A 193 -19.41 -24.45 -5.80
N ASP A 194 -18.90 -25.34 -6.67
CA ASP A 194 -18.15 -26.50 -6.20
C ASP A 194 -16.88 -26.10 -5.43
N LYS A 195 -16.08 -25.17 -5.96
CA LYS A 195 -14.81 -24.77 -5.32
C LYS A 195 -15.01 -24.08 -3.99
N GLU A 196 -16.04 -23.25 -3.88
CA GLU A 196 -16.38 -22.51 -2.66
C GLU A 196 -17.28 -23.31 -1.70
N LYS A 197 -17.73 -24.50 -2.12
CA LYS A 197 -18.66 -25.36 -1.37
C LYS A 197 -19.98 -24.65 -1.06
N TRP A 198 -20.50 -23.96 -2.05
CA TRP A 198 -21.81 -23.30 -2.01
C TRP A 198 -22.87 -24.15 -2.71
N ASP A 199 -24.11 -24.03 -2.23
CA ASP A 199 -25.26 -24.60 -2.92
C ASP A 199 -25.58 -23.77 -4.18
N PRO A 200 -25.66 -24.39 -5.38
CA PRO A 200 -25.97 -23.66 -6.60
C PRO A 200 -27.35 -22.99 -6.54
N PRO A 201 -27.45 -21.67 -6.74
CA PRO A 201 -28.73 -20.97 -6.70
C PRO A 201 -29.57 -21.25 -7.96
N ALA A 202 -30.88 -21.40 -7.79
CA ALA A 202 -31.81 -21.64 -8.90
C ALA A 202 -31.89 -20.47 -9.90
N ASP A 203 -31.75 -19.25 -9.39
CA ASP A 203 -31.84 -18.01 -10.18
C ASP A 203 -30.46 -17.50 -10.65
N GLY A 204 -29.41 -18.32 -10.50
CA GLY A 204 -28.03 -17.96 -10.83
C GLY A 204 -27.33 -17.12 -9.76
N MET A 205 -26.03 -16.90 -9.97
CA MET A 205 -25.19 -16.11 -9.07
C MET A 205 -25.35 -14.60 -9.32
N LYS A 206 -25.06 -13.79 -8.30
CA LYS A 206 -25.09 -12.32 -8.35
C LYS A 206 -23.68 -11.77 -8.48
N ILE A 207 -23.53 -10.72 -9.29
CA ILE A 207 -22.28 -9.97 -9.39
C ILE A 207 -22.15 -9.05 -8.18
N TRP A 208 -21.00 -9.12 -7.52
CA TRP A 208 -20.61 -8.23 -6.44
C TRP A 208 -19.39 -7.41 -6.86
N ASN A 209 -19.57 -6.09 -6.88
CA ASN A 209 -18.50 -5.16 -7.16
C ASN A 209 -17.73 -4.87 -5.87
N THR A 210 -16.41 -4.92 -5.92
CA THR A 210 -15.51 -4.52 -4.83
C THR A 210 -14.49 -3.51 -5.35
N TRP A 211 -14.16 -2.51 -4.53
CA TRP A 211 -13.11 -1.54 -4.86
C TRP A 211 -11.79 -1.99 -4.27
N ASP A 212 -10.82 -2.25 -5.13
CA ASP A 212 -9.45 -2.48 -4.74
C ASP A 212 -8.75 -1.15 -4.49
N ILE A 213 -8.50 -0.81 -3.22
CA ILE A 213 -7.88 0.46 -2.84
C ILE A 213 -6.42 0.53 -3.31
N GLU A 214 -5.70 -0.59 -3.28
CA GLU A 214 -4.27 -0.64 -3.62
C GLU A 214 -4.09 -0.32 -5.12
N TYR A 215 -4.95 -0.90 -5.96
CA TYR A 215 -4.86 -0.75 -7.42
C TYR A 215 -5.81 0.31 -8.00
N GLN A 216 -6.70 0.88 -7.18
CA GLN A 216 -7.72 1.85 -7.58
C GLN A 216 -8.57 1.36 -8.74
N LYS A 217 -9.06 0.13 -8.64
CA LYS A 217 -9.89 -0.51 -9.66
C LYS A 217 -11.09 -1.18 -9.04
N GLU A 218 -12.21 -1.09 -9.76
CA GLU A 218 -13.37 -1.91 -9.47
C GLU A 218 -13.09 -3.35 -9.93
N ARG A 219 -13.47 -4.31 -9.11
CA ARG A 219 -13.32 -5.75 -9.36
C ARG A 219 -14.66 -6.40 -9.15
N GLN A 220 -15.01 -7.34 -10.00
CA GLN A 220 -16.26 -8.08 -9.92
C GLN A 220 -15.97 -9.51 -9.47
N ILE A 221 -16.83 -10.04 -8.61
CA ILE A 221 -16.88 -11.46 -8.25
C ILE A 221 -18.31 -11.97 -8.31
N LEU A 222 -18.49 -13.26 -8.53
CA LEU A 222 -19.78 -13.93 -8.45
C LEU A 222 -20.01 -14.46 -7.03
N LEU A 223 -21.21 -14.24 -6.51
CA LEU A 223 -21.65 -14.74 -5.21
C LEU A 223 -23.01 -15.43 -5.33
N THR A 224 -23.27 -16.42 -4.47
CA THR A 224 -24.65 -16.87 -4.25
C THR A 224 -25.47 -15.75 -3.62
N PRO A 225 -26.82 -15.79 -3.72
CA PRO A 225 -27.68 -14.81 -3.04
C PRO A 225 -27.39 -14.67 -1.55
N ASP A 226 -27.15 -15.78 -0.85
CA ASP A 226 -26.88 -15.78 0.60
C ASP A 226 -25.53 -15.11 0.94
N GLU A 227 -24.46 -15.43 0.19
CA GLU A 227 -23.15 -14.80 0.39
C GLU A 227 -23.16 -13.33 -0.06
N TYR A 228 -23.96 -12.98 -1.07
CA TYR A 228 -24.19 -11.59 -1.46
C TYR A 228 -24.82 -10.80 -0.31
N ASP A 229 -25.90 -11.31 0.29
CA ASP A 229 -26.62 -10.63 1.38
C ASP A 229 -25.73 -10.51 2.63
N LYS A 230 -24.92 -11.52 2.91
CA LYS A 230 -23.90 -11.48 3.97
C LYS A 230 -22.84 -10.41 3.71
N LYS A 231 -22.26 -10.36 2.51
CA LYS A 231 -21.28 -9.30 2.14
C LYS A 231 -21.92 -7.92 2.14
N LEU A 232 -23.19 -7.79 1.76
CA LEU A 232 -23.93 -6.54 1.84
C LEU A 232 -24.04 -6.07 3.30
N LYS A 233 -24.45 -6.95 4.21
CA LYS A 233 -24.52 -6.63 5.65
C LYS A 233 -23.17 -6.23 6.23
N ASP A 234 -22.10 -6.94 5.86
CA ASP A 234 -20.74 -6.59 6.27
C ASP A 234 -20.29 -5.25 5.67
N ARG A 235 -20.65 -4.95 4.42
CA ARG A 235 -20.39 -3.65 3.78
C ARG A 235 -21.07 -2.52 4.56
N GLU A 236 -22.34 -2.65 4.93
CA GLU A 236 -23.06 -1.63 5.70
C GLU A 236 -22.40 -1.38 7.06
N LYS A 237 -22.07 -2.44 7.80
CA LYS A 237 -21.39 -2.34 9.09
C LYS A 237 -20.01 -1.67 8.96
N ASN A 238 -19.23 -2.08 7.96
CA ASN A 238 -17.90 -1.53 7.71
C ASN A 238 -17.96 -0.08 7.23
N ALA A 239 -18.98 0.31 6.46
CA ALA A 239 -19.21 1.69 6.05
C ALA A 239 -19.44 2.58 7.28
N GLU A 240 -20.36 2.18 8.17
CA GLU A 240 -20.64 2.93 9.40
C GLU A 240 -19.41 3.05 10.30
N GLN A 241 -18.69 1.93 10.52
CA GLN A 241 -17.48 1.94 11.35
C GLN A 241 -16.43 2.88 10.75
N ARG A 242 -16.15 2.76 9.44
CA ARG A 242 -15.12 3.56 8.79
C ARG A 242 -15.48 5.04 8.74
N TYR A 243 -16.75 5.38 8.58
CA TYR A 243 -17.23 6.76 8.71
C TYR A 243 -16.90 7.35 10.09
N LYS A 244 -17.14 6.60 11.18
CA LYS A 244 -16.82 7.05 12.54
C LYS A 244 -15.34 7.26 12.74
N GLU A 245 -14.51 6.37 12.20
CA GLU A 245 -13.05 6.50 12.22
C GLU A 245 -12.58 7.76 11.50
N LEU A 246 -13.06 8.03 10.28
CA LEU A 246 -12.68 9.23 9.50
C LEU A 246 -13.15 10.52 10.18
N TYR A 247 -14.37 10.53 10.73
CA TYR A 247 -14.90 11.64 11.51
C TYR A 247 -14.03 11.92 12.74
N ALA A 248 -13.69 10.88 13.50
CA ALA A 248 -12.83 11.00 14.68
C ALA A 248 -11.40 11.44 14.30
N ALA A 249 -10.87 10.90 13.20
CA ALA A 249 -9.53 11.19 12.73
C ALA A 249 -9.33 12.67 12.41
N ARG A 250 -10.35 13.33 11.86
CA ARG A 250 -10.35 14.76 11.58
C ARG A 250 -10.31 15.64 12.82
N GLY A 251 -10.88 15.19 13.94
CA GLY A 251 -11.08 16.03 15.12
C GLY A 251 -12.15 17.11 14.88
N ASP A 252 -11.93 18.31 15.43
CA ASP A 252 -12.83 19.43 15.18
C ASP A 252 -12.63 19.91 13.74
N TYR A 253 -13.72 20.13 13.00
CA TYR A 253 -13.67 20.62 11.61
C TYR A 253 -14.46 21.92 11.41
N LYS A 254 -15.21 22.36 12.42
CA LYS A 254 -15.91 23.66 12.43
C LYS A 254 -15.08 24.72 13.15
N GLY A 255 -15.16 25.97 12.68
CA GLY A 255 -14.38 27.08 13.22
C GLY A 255 -12.99 27.23 12.57
N ARG A 256 -12.23 28.24 13.02
CA ARG A 256 -10.90 28.56 12.47
C ARG A 256 -9.80 27.70 13.11
N PRO A 257 -8.76 27.31 12.36
CA PRO A 257 -7.58 26.65 12.91
C PRO A 257 -6.68 27.63 13.71
N PRO A 258 -5.84 27.14 14.65
CA PRO A 258 -5.82 25.76 15.15
C PRO A 258 -7.04 25.48 16.03
N ARG A 259 -7.61 24.28 15.91
CA ARG A 259 -8.83 23.89 16.64
C ARG A 259 -8.49 23.14 17.92
N ARG A 260 -9.49 22.96 18.80
CA ARG A 260 -9.28 22.33 20.11
C ARG A 260 -8.95 20.85 19.98
N ARG A 261 -9.69 20.12 19.16
CA ARG A 261 -9.36 18.74 18.78
C ARG A 261 -8.65 18.77 17.42
N LEU A 262 -7.35 18.49 17.47
CA LEU A 262 -6.49 18.42 16.30
C LEU A 262 -6.76 17.12 15.51
N PRO A 263 -6.42 17.08 14.22
CA PRO A 263 -6.44 15.83 13.48
C PRO A 263 -5.43 14.84 14.08
N THR A 264 -5.77 13.56 14.05
CA THR A 264 -4.91 12.44 14.52
C THR A 264 -4.24 11.70 13.36
N MET A 265 -4.39 12.26 12.15
CA MET A 265 -3.81 11.81 10.91
C MET A 265 -3.58 13.02 10.02
N GLN A 266 -2.59 12.98 9.14
CA GLN A 266 -2.31 14.08 8.22
C GLN A 266 -3.56 14.46 7.41
N LEU A 267 -3.84 15.76 7.25
CA LEU A 267 -5.05 16.25 6.60
C LEU A 267 -5.21 15.73 5.16
N VAL A 268 -4.12 15.72 4.38
CA VAL A 268 -4.15 15.20 3.00
C VAL A 268 -4.45 13.69 2.95
N LEU A 269 -4.04 12.94 3.97
CA LEU A 269 -4.34 11.52 4.07
C LEU A 269 -5.80 11.30 4.44
N ILE A 270 -6.35 12.07 5.37
CA ILE A 270 -7.79 12.06 5.68
C ILE A 270 -8.62 12.37 4.42
N GLU A 271 -8.23 13.41 3.66
CA GLU A 271 -8.89 13.77 2.40
C GLU A 271 -8.90 12.59 1.41
N TRP A 272 -7.74 11.97 1.21
CA TRP A 272 -7.59 10.81 0.35
C TRP A 272 -8.45 9.62 0.83
N GLU A 273 -8.41 9.32 2.12
CA GLU A 273 -9.17 8.21 2.70
C GLU A 273 -10.68 8.43 2.60
N ILE A 274 -11.18 9.66 2.75
CA ILE A 274 -12.59 9.99 2.52
C ILE A 274 -12.95 9.75 1.05
N LYS A 275 -12.10 10.15 0.10
CA LYS A 275 -12.35 9.88 -1.32
C LYS A 275 -12.40 8.37 -1.61
N GLN A 276 -11.46 7.59 -1.07
CA GLN A 276 -11.47 6.13 -1.20
C GLN A 276 -12.68 5.49 -0.53
N TYR A 277 -13.07 6.00 0.65
CA TYR A 277 -14.26 5.57 1.37
C TYR A 277 -15.52 5.77 0.53
N LYS A 278 -15.69 6.95 -0.09
CA LYS A 278 -16.85 7.24 -0.94
C LYS A 278 -16.94 6.30 -2.15
N ILE A 279 -15.80 5.91 -2.73
CA ILE A 279 -15.77 4.96 -3.86
C ILE A 279 -16.09 3.55 -3.36
N LYS A 280 -15.36 3.06 -2.34
CA LYS A 280 -15.49 1.69 -1.82
C LYS A 280 -16.88 1.36 -1.29
N TYR A 281 -17.56 2.35 -0.71
CA TYR A 281 -18.89 2.19 -0.10
C TYR A 281 -19.99 2.90 -0.90
N ALA A 282 -19.77 3.25 -2.17
CA ALA A 282 -20.74 3.96 -3.00
C ALA A 282 -22.11 3.27 -3.09
N SER A 283 -22.13 1.93 -3.04
CA SER A 283 -23.36 1.12 -3.11
C SER A 283 -24.05 0.93 -1.77
N SER A 284 -23.41 1.33 -0.66
CA SER A 284 -23.92 1.15 0.69
C SER A 284 -25.11 2.07 0.97
N ASP A 285 -26.17 1.55 1.59
CA ASP A 285 -27.34 2.35 1.99
C ASP A 285 -26.97 3.38 3.06
N PHE A 286 -26.03 3.05 3.96
CA PHE A 286 -25.46 4.00 4.91
C PHE A 286 -24.94 5.27 4.24
N LEU A 287 -24.27 5.14 3.09
CA LEU A 287 -23.72 6.29 2.36
C LEU A 287 -24.76 7.01 1.50
N LYS A 288 -25.95 6.43 1.28
CA LYS A 288 -27.04 7.10 0.56
C LYS A 288 -27.79 8.10 1.44
N ASP A 289 -27.64 8.03 2.76
CA ASP A 289 -28.17 9.06 3.67
C ASP A 289 -27.40 10.38 3.45
N THR A 290 -28.14 11.41 3.04
CA THR A 290 -27.59 12.73 2.73
C THR A 290 -26.86 13.34 3.91
N LYS A 291 -27.27 13.04 5.14
CA LYS A 291 -26.61 13.55 6.36
C LYS A 291 -25.15 13.07 6.44
N HIS A 292 -24.90 11.81 6.10
CA HIS A 292 -23.55 11.25 6.14
C HIS A 292 -22.68 11.81 5.02
N THR A 293 -23.22 11.94 3.81
CA THR A 293 -22.49 12.54 2.68
C THR A 293 -22.19 14.01 2.91
N ASP A 294 -23.14 14.78 3.45
CA ASP A 294 -22.99 16.20 3.73
C ASP A 294 -21.92 16.40 4.81
N THR A 295 -21.94 15.57 5.87
CA THR A 295 -20.90 15.63 6.91
C THR A 295 -19.50 15.36 6.35
N LEU A 296 -19.35 14.35 5.46
CA LEU A 296 -18.05 14.09 4.83
C LEU A 296 -17.64 15.23 3.90
N GLN A 297 -18.59 15.88 3.23
CA GLN A 297 -18.30 17.05 2.41
C GLN A 297 -17.86 18.25 3.27
N GLU A 298 -18.54 18.51 4.40
CA GLU A 298 -18.11 19.54 5.37
C GLU A 298 -16.68 19.29 5.87
N ILE A 299 -16.31 18.01 6.10
CA ILE A 299 -14.95 17.63 6.49
C ILE A 299 -13.94 17.92 5.36
N LEU A 300 -14.26 17.53 4.12
CA LEU A 300 -13.40 17.77 2.97
C LEU A 300 -13.17 19.27 2.73
N ASP A 301 -14.24 20.07 2.81
CA ASP A 301 -14.17 21.52 2.64
C ASP A 301 -13.31 22.14 3.76
N SER A 302 -13.50 21.69 4.99
CA SER A 302 -12.68 22.11 6.14
C SER A 302 -11.20 21.74 6.00
N ILE A 303 -10.88 20.57 5.46
CA ILE A 303 -9.49 20.17 5.15
C ILE A 303 -8.90 21.11 4.12
N LYS A 304 -9.63 21.41 3.04
CA LYS A 304 -9.19 22.32 1.99
C LYS A 304 -8.91 23.72 2.54
N ASP A 305 -9.78 24.23 3.41
CA ASP A 305 -9.59 25.53 4.07
C ASP A 305 -8.33 25.52 4.95
N ASP A 306 -8.10 24.48 5.75
CA ASP A 306 -6.91 24.37 6.60
C ASP A 306 -5.62 24.31 5.78
N LEU A 307 -5.61 23.53 4.69
CA LEU A 307 -4.47 23.44 3.79
C LEU A 307 -4.17 24.79 3.12
N ALA A 308 -5.21 25.55 2.75
CA ALA A 308 -5.03 26.91 2.23
C ALA A 308 -4.44 27.86 3.28
N VAL A 309 -4.90 27.79 4.53
CA VAL A 309 -4.35 28.57 5.66
C VAL A 309 -2.89 28.19 5.94
N ILE A 310 -2.55 26.90 5.90
CA ILE A 310 -1.16 26.43 6.03
C ILE A 310 -0.31 27.04 4.92
N GLN A 311 -0.75 26.93 3.66
CA GLN A 311 0.00 27.46 2.53
C GLN A 311 0.20 28.98 2.62
N GLU A 312 -0.85 29.73 2.94
CA GLU A 312 -0.77 31.19 3.14
C GLU A 312 0.22 31.55 4.25
N ASN A 313 0.18 30.83 5.38
CA ASN A 313 1.11 31.08 6.47
C ASN A 313 2.54 30.64 6.13
N LEU A 314 2.75 29.63 5.30
CA LEU A 314 4.08 29.28 4.82
C LEU A 314 4.69 30.37 3.94
N GLU A 315 3.89 31.06 3.11
CA GLU A 315 4.38 32.23 2.36
C GLU A 315 4.72 33.39 3.31
N LYS A 316 3.84 33.71 4.27
CA LYS A 316 4.15 34.71 5.32
C LYS A 316 5.40 34.36 6.13
N ALA A 317 5.68 33.07 6.35
CA ALA A 317 6.89 32.63 7.03
C ALA A 317 8.16 32.94 6.22
N LYS A 318 8.09 32.89 4.89
CA LYS A 318 9.21 33.27 4.01
C LYS A 318 9.46 34.78 4.06
N GLU A 319 8.40 35.58 4.05
CA GLU A 319 8.48 37.05 4.12
C GLU A 319 9.12 37.57 5.41
N LYS A 320 9.11 36.77 6.48
CA LYS A 320 9.80 37.11 7.75
C LYS A 320 11.32 37.19 7.62
N VAL A 321 11.91 36.66 6.55
CA VAL A 321 13.35 36.65 6.30
C VAL A 321 13.65 37.52 5.07
N THR A 322 14.08 38.74 5.32
CA THR A 322 14.59 39.67 4.29
C THR A 322 16.11 39.62 4.18
N ASP A 323 16.80 39.20 5.25
CA ASP A 323 18.24 38.94 5.27
C ASP A 323 18.49 37.50 5.80
N PRO A 324 18.97 36.57 4.96
CA PRO A 324 19.22 35.19 5.36
C PRO A 324 20.39 35.03 6.35
N SER A 325 21.17 36.09 6.61
CA SER A 325 22.23 36.09 7.62
C SER A 325 21.72 36.58 8.99
N ASN A 326 20.48 37.08 9.07
CA ASN A 326 19.93 37.64 10.30
C ASN A 326 19.30 36.54 11.17
N GLY A 327 20.04 36.11 12.20
CA GLY A 327 19.59 35.09 13.14
C GLY A 327 18.24 35.37 13.81
N ASN A 328 17.91 36.63 14.11
CA ASN A 328 16.62 36.97 14.72
C ASN A 328 15.44 36.74 13.76
N GLN A 329 15.62 37.05 12.47
CA GLN A 329 14.61 36.78 11.45
C GLN A 329 14.44 35.28 11.21
N LEU A 330 15.54 34.53 11.15
CA LEU A 330 15.51 33.07 11.04
C LEU A 330 14.79 32.42 12.22
N LYS A 331 15.05 32.89 13.44
CA LYS A 331 14.35 32.45 14.65
C LYS A 331 12.86 32.75 14.57
N ALA A 332 12.48 33.98 14.22
CA ALA A 332 11.08 34.39 14.10
C ALA A 332 10.33 33.58 13.04
N LYS A 333 11.00 33.20 11.94
CA LYS A 333 10.46 32.27 10.96
C LYS A 333 10.22 30.89 11.56
N ALA A 334 11.21 30.31 12.25
CA ALA A 334 11.07 28.98 12.85
C ALA A 334 9.95 28.94 13.91
N GLU A 335 9.87 29.93 14.80
CA GLU A 335 8.79 30.05 15.79
C GLU A 335 7.42 30.21 15.15
N TYR A 336 7.33 30.97 14.06
CA TYR A 336 6.07 31.10 13.34
C TYR A 336 5.65 29.79 12.66
N MET A 337 6.59 29.03 12.10
CA MET A 337 6.29 27.73 11.48
C MET A 337 5.84 26.68 12.50
N GLU A 338 6.28 26.75 13.76
CA GLU A 338 5.75 25.92 14.85
C GLU A 338 4.26 26.18 15.09
N GLU A 339 3.84 27.44 15.01
CA GLU A 339 2.41 27.79 15.11
C GLU A 339 1.61 27.26 13.91
N VAL A 340 2.21 27.23 12.72
CA VAL A 340 1.57 26.62 11.53
C VAL A 340 1.44 25.11 11.68
N LEU A 341 2.45 24.44 12.23
CA LEU A 341 2.43 23.00 12.48
C LEU A 341 1.31 22.57 13.42
N LYS A 342 0.81 23.46 14.30
CA LYS A 342 -0.35 23.15 15.15
C LYS A 342 -1.65 22.95 14.37
N ILE A 343 -1.72 23.39 13.10
CA ILE A 343 -2.89 23.19 12.25
C ILE A 343 -2.98 21.73 11.78
N ASP A 344 -1.84 21.16 11.38
CA ASP A 344 -1.71 19.74 11.01
C ASP A 344 -0.44 19.15 11.65
N PRO A 345 -0.51 18.73 12.93
CA PRO A 345 0.64 18.19 13.64
C PRO A 345 1.15 16.87 13.05
N GLU A 346 0.32 16.15 12.30
CA GLU A 346 0.70 14.87 11.70
C GLU A 346 1.35 15.03 10.32
N ASP A 347 1.43 16.27 9.79
CA ASP A 347 2.11 16.54 8.53
C ASP A 347 3.64 16.45 8.69
N VAL A 348 4.18 15.29 8.29
CA VAL A 348 5.63 15.02 8.32
C VAL A 348 6.40 15.94 7.38
N ASN A 349 5.82 16.37 6.26
CA ASN A 349 6.46 17.30 5.34
C ASN A 349 6.53 18.70 5.94
N LEU A 350 5.44 19.23 6.49
CA LEU A 350 5.44 20.50 7.23
C LEU A 350 6.41 20.44 8.42
N ARG A 351 6.41 19.34 9.17
CA ARG A 351 7.36 19.10 10.27
C ARG A 351 8.81 19.14 9.80
N SER A 352 9.11 18.59 8.62
CA SER A 352 10.45 18.68 8.04
C SER A 352 10.87 20.11 7.73
N GLN A 353 9.92 20.95 7.28
CA GLN A 353 10.19 22.36 7.04
C GLN A 353 10.44 23.11 8.36
N VAL A 354 9.69 22.79 9.43
CA VAL A 354 9.92 23.32 10.78
C VAL A 354 11.30 22.93 11.30
N ALA A 355 11.66 21.63 11.20
CA ALA A 355 12.98 21.13 11.59
C ALA A 355 14.10 21.87 10.85
N ASN A 356 13.95 22.04 9.52
CA ASN A 356 14.91 22.75 8.69
C ASN A 356 14.99 24.25 9.02
N ALA A 357 13.89 24.89 9.41
CA ALA A 357 13.89 26.28 9.85
C ALA A 357 14.69 26.45 11.15
N TRP A 358 14.48 25.58 12.13
CA TRP A 358 15.27 25.55 13.36
C TRP A 358 16.74 25.24 13.13
N TYR A 359 17.03 24.28 12.25
CA TYR A 359 18.38 23.93 11.84
C TYR A 359 19.09 25.10 11.13
N THR A 360 18.38 25.85 10.28
CA THR A 360 18.91 27.02 9.59
C THR A 360 19.21 28.15 10.58
N TYR A 361 18.28 28.43 11.51
CA TYR A 361 18.52 29.37 12.60
C TYR A 361 19.73 28.96 13.44
N ALA A 362 19.92 27.66 13.70
CA ALA A 362 21.08 27.18 14.45
C ALA A 362 22.42 27.58 13.80
N ASN A 363 22.45 27.70 12.47
CA ASN A 363 23.62 28.01 11.66
C ASN A 363 24.85 27.15 12.01
N PRO A 364 24.82 25.83 11.77
CA PRO A 364 25.97 24.97 12.04
C PRO A 364 27.13 25.28 11.10
N ALA A 365 28.34 25.27 11.65
CA ALA A 365 29.56 25.36 10.86
C ALA A 365 29.63 24.22 9.83
N GLY A 366 30.30 24.46 8.70
CA GLY A 366 30.46 23.46 7.64
C GLY A 366 31.13 22.16 8.11
N HIS A 367 32.00 22.25 9.12
CA HIS A 367 32.65 21.09 9.74
C HIS A 367 31.78 20.36 10.79
N GLY A 368 30.60 20.87 11.12
CA GLY A 368 29.63 20.25 12.05
C GLY A 368 29.92 20.42 13.54
N ASN A 369 31.18 20.65 13.92
CA ASN A 369 31.62 20.76 15.32
C ASN A 369 31.14 21.99 16.13
N SER A 370 30.33 22.90 15.58
CA SER A 370 29.79 24.07 16.28
C SER A 370 28.60 24.64 15.55
N CYS A 371 27.83 25.48 16.24
CA CYS A 371 26.73 26.26 15.70
C CYS A 371 26.61 27.59 16.45
N ASP A 372 26.06 28.62 15.81
CA ASP A 372 25.88 29.94 16.43
C ASP A 372 24.76 29.92 17.48
N HIS A 373 23.71 29.12 17.24
CA HIS A 373 22.52 29.07 18.08
C HIS A 373 22.17 27.63 18.48
N ALA A 374 22.76 27.15 19.58
CA ALA A 374 22.55 25.79 20.09
C ALA A 374 21.08 25.47 20.44
N ASP A 375 20.27 26.49 20.78
CA ASP A 375 18.83 26.31 21.02
C ASP A 375 18.09 25.89 19.74
N GLY A 376 18.53 26.35 18.56
CA GLY A 376 17.99 25.91 17.28
C GLY A 376 18.16 24.40 17.06
N MET A 377 19.36 23.87 17.33
CA MET A 377 19.60 22.41 17.22
C MET A 377 18.72 21.61 18.19
N LYS A 378 18.62 22.06 19.44
CA LYS A 378 17.77 21.40 20.45
C LYS A 378 16.31 21.37 20.04
N LYS A 379 15.81 22.40 19.35
CA LYS A 379 14.44 22.43 18.83
C LYS A 379 14.27 21.61 17.55
N ALA A 380 15.28 21.52 16.69
CA ALA A 380 15.20 20.71 15.46
C ALA A 380 15.15 19.20 15.73
N ILE A 381 15.92 18.71 16.72
CA ILE A 381 16.02 17.27 17.06
C ILE A 381 14.66 16.57 17.22
N PRO A 382 13.74 17.01 18.09
CA PRO A 382 12.47 16.29 18.29
C PRO A 382 11.61 16.20 17.02
N HIS A 383 11.72 17.16 16.10
CA HIS A 383 11.05 17.05 14.80
C HIS A 383 11.71 15.99 13.91
N TYR A 384 13.05 15.98 13.82
CA TYR A 384 13.77 14.95 13.08
C TYR A 384 13.55 13.54 13.64
N GLU A 385 13.39 13.39 14.96
CA GLU A 385 13.07 12.10 15.57
C GLU A 385 11.75 11.55 15.04
N ILE A 386 10.69 12.37 15.03
CA ILE A 386 9.38 11.99 14.48
C ILE A 386 9.47 11.69 12.98
N ILE A 387 10.21 12.50 12.21
CA ILE A 387 10.40 12.27 10.77
C ILE A 387 11.12 10.94 10.52
N LEU A 388 12.13 10.59 11.32
CA LEU A 388 12.88 9.34 11.19
C LEU A 388 12.08 8.12 11.69
N GLN A 389 11.06 8.29 12.53
CA GLN A 389 10.10 7.22 12.81
C GLN A 389 9.28 6.87 11.56
N ALA A 390 8.87 7.87 10.77
CA ALA A 390 8.14 7.66 9.52
C ALA A 390 9.06 7.22 8.35
N TYR A 391 10.29 7.76 8.29
CA TYR A 391 11.25 7.52 7.21
C TYR A 391 12.62 7.07 7.76
N PRO A 392 12.73 5.87 8.34
CA PRO A 392 13.92 5.43 9.08
C PRO A 392 15.20 5.30 8.24
N ASN A 393 15.05 5.16 6.92
CA ASN A 393 16.17 5.02 5.99
C ASN A 393 16.46 6.30 5.20
N SER A 394 15.86 7.44 5.55
CA SER A 394 16.14 8.72 4.88
C SER A 394 17.53 9.24 5.26
N THR A 395 18.51 9.06 4.36
CA THR A 395 19.91 9.44 4.63
C THR A 395 20.13 10.94 4.79
N SER A 396 19.27 11.78 4.20
CA SER A 396 19.30 13.24 4.40
C SER A 396 18.91 13.63 5.83
N PHE A 397 17.84 13.04 6.38
CA PHE A 397 17.40 13.32 7.76
C PHE A 397 18.32 12.68 8.80
N LEU A 398 18.85 11.49 8.54
CA LEU A 398 19.89 10.88 9.37
C LEU A 398 21.14 11.78 9.44
N LEU A 399 21.59 12.32 8.30
CA LEU A 399 22.72 13.25 8.26
C LEU A 399 22.44 14.54 9.04
N ALA A 400 21.24 15.13 8.87
CA ALA A 400 20.84 16.34 9.59
C ALA A 400 20.81 16.11 11.10
N MET A 401 20.24 14.99 11.55
CA MET A 401 20.21 14.58 12.95
C MET A 401 21.63 14.43 13.53
N GLY A 402 22.52 13.74 12.81
CA GLY A 402 23.92 13.62 13.21
C GLY A 402 24.60 14.98 13.38
N ARG A 403 24.33 15.93 12.47
CA ARG A 403 24.87 17.31 12.56
C ARG A 403 24.32 18.08 13.75
N CYS A 404 23.05 17.89 14.11
CA CYS A 404 22.48 18.49 15.33
C CYS A 404 23.26 18.03 16.58
N TYR A 405 23.45 16.71 16.74
CA TYR A 405 24.20 16.17 17.88
C TYR A 405 25.67 16.59 17.87
N GLN A 406 26.33 16.58 16.70
CA GLN A 406 27.74 16.99 16.58
C GLN A 406 27.92 18.46 16.98
N ALA A 407 27.02 19.35 16.55
CA ALA A 407 27.06 20.77 16.87
C ALA A 407 26.80 21.03 18.37
N LEU A 408 26.01 20.17 19.01
CA LEU A 408 25.79 20.14 20.46
C LEU A 408 26.90 19.40 21.24
N GLU A 409 27.97 19.00 20.55
CA GLU A 409 29.12 18.30 21.11
C GLU A 409 28.81 16.92 21.70
N ASP A 410 27.71 16.31 21.24
CA ASP A 410 27.36 14.93 21.55
C ASP A 410 27.89 13.99 20.46
N SER A 411 29.21 13.78 20.47
CA SER A 411 29.89 12.95 19.48
C SER A 411 29.37 11.52 19.43
N LYS A 412 28.88 11.00 20.56
CA LYS A 412 28.37 9.63 20.67
C LYS A 412 27.08 9.46 19.87
N HIS A 413 26.10 10.32 20.07
CA HIS A 413 24.85 10.25 19.32
C HIS A 413 25.05 10.64 17.86
N ALA A 414 25.87 11.65 17.56
CA ALA A 414 26.18 12.02 16.18
C ALA A 414 26.71 10.85 15.36
N ARG A 415 27.62 10.05 15.94
CA ARG A 415 28.20 8.88 15.29
C ARG A 415 27.16 7.82 14.92
N VAL A 416 26.18 7.55 15.79
CA VAL A 416 25.12 6.56 15.52
C VAL A 416 24.42 6.86 14.19
N TYR A 417 24.07 8.13 13.95
CA TYR A 417 23.37 8.53 12.73
C TYR A 417 24.30 8.54 11.50
N TYR A 418 25.54 9.00 11.64
CA TYR A 418 26.50 9.00 10.53
C TYR A 418 26.89 7.58 10.08
N ASP A 419 27.09 6.66 11.02
CA ASP A 419 27.37 5.25 10.68
C ASP A 419 26.19 4.63 9.93
N ARG A 420 24.94 4.97 10.30
CA ARG A 420 23.74 4.53 9.56
C ARG A 420 23.67 5.11 8.14
N VAL A 421 24.05 6.38 7.94
CA VAL A 421 24.16 6.96 6.59
C VAL A 421 25.19 6.22 5.75
N ILE A 422 26.35 5.88 6.33
CA ILE A 422 27.41 5.14 5.63
C ILE A 422 26.96 3.72 5.28
N GLU A 423 26.20 3.06 6.16
CA GLU A 423 25.63 1.74 5.90
C GLU A 423 24.68 1.74 4.69
N LEU A 424 23.85 2.78 4.57
CA LEU A 424 22.83 2.91 3.51
C LEU A 424 23.42 3.39 2.17
N ASP A 425 24.22 4.47 2.19
CA ASP A 425 24.72 5.14 0.98
C ASP A 425 26.14 4.72 0.57
N GLY A 426 26.93 4.16 1.50
CA GLY A 426 28.29 3.68 1.24
C GLY A 426 29.25 4.79 0.77
N THR A 427 29.64 4.73 -0.51
CA THR A 427 30.51 5.72 -1.18
C THR A 427 29.75 6.66 -2.10
N LYS A 428 28.41 6.56 -2.15
CA LYS A 428 27.53 7.44 -2.94
C LYS A 428 26.72 8.34 -1.99
N GLY A 429 25.83 9.17 -2.53
CA GLY A 429 24.90 9.97 -1.75
C GLY A 429 25.59 10.79 -0.65
N TYR A 430 25.07 10.68 0.57
CA TYR A 430 25.61 11.36 1.76
C TYR A 430 26.70 10.58 2.49
N GLY A 431 27.05 9.37 2.07
CA GLY A 431 28.09 8.52 2.68
C GLY A 431 29.47 9.20 2.80
N PRO A 432 30.01 9.83 1.74
CA PRO A 432 31.26 10.59 1.82
C PRO A 432 31.20 11.75 2.82
N THR A 433 30.07 12.46 2.87
CA THR A 433 29.86 13.59 3.79
C THR A 433 29.84 13.12 5.25
N ALA A 434 29.13 12.02 5.55
CA ALA A 434 29.10 11.42 6.88
C ALA A 434 30.52 11.00 7.35
N LYS A 435 31.32 10.38 6.47
CA LYS A 435 32.73 10.03 6.78
C LYS A 435 33.58 11.26 7.11
N ALA A 436 33.40 12.35 6.37
CA ALA A 436 34.13 13.59 6.62
C ALA A 436 33.75 14.22 7.97
N LEU A 437 32.45 14.20 8.32
CA LEU A 437 31.96 14.73 9.60
C LEU A 437 32.46 13.90 10.79
N ILE A 438 32.51 12.57 10.68
CA ILE A 438 33.13 11.71 11.70
C ILE A 438 34.60 12.09 11.93
N ARG A 439 35.39 12.26 10.86
CA ARG A 439 36.80 12.67 10.98
C ARG A 439 36.94 14.02 11.67
N ASN A 440 36.10 14.99 11.33
CA ASN A 440 36.11 16.32 11.97
C ASN A 440 35.85 16.23 13.47
N MET A 441 34.91 15.39 13.87
CA MET A 441 34.56 15.14 15.27
C MET A 441 35.72 14.46 16.02
N GLU A 442 36.32 13.41 15.45
CA GLU A 442 37.47 12.71 16.02
C GLU A 442 38.69 13.62 16.19
N MET A 443 38.98 14.50 15.21
CA MET A 443 40.06 15.48 15.31
C MET A 443 39.84 16.46 16.46
N LYS A 444 38.59 16.93 16.67
CA LYS A 444 38.24 17.83 17.78
C LYS A 444 38.37 17.13 19.13
N ASP A 445 37.88 15.90 19.25
CA ASP A 445 37.96 15.11 20.49
C ASP A 445 39.42 14.77 20.84
N ALA A 446 40.23 14.43 19.84
CA ALA A 446 41.68 14.23 20.02
C ALA A 446 42.38 15.53 20.49
N ALA A 447 42.01 16.69 19.96
CA ALA A 447 42.56 17.97 20.41
C ALA A 447 42.16 18.30 21.86
N ARG A 448 40.93 17.98 22.28
CA ARG A 448 40.46 18.17 23.67
C ARG A 448 41.18 17.29 24.66
N SER A 449 41.34 16.00 24.35
CA SER A 449 42.04 15.05 25.23
C SER A 449 43.50 15.47 25.50
N LYS A 450 44.17 16.07 24.52
CA LYS A 450 45.54 16.61 24.67
C LYS A 450 45.60 17.87 25.55
N ASN A 451 44.53 18.66 25.60
CA ASN A 451 44.48 19.93 26.34
C ASN A 451 43.91 19.78 27.76
N GLY A 452 43.08 18.76 28.03
CA GLY A 452 42.49 18.49 29.35
C GLY A 452 43.33 17.62 30.29
N GLY A 453 44.51 17.16 29.86
CA GLY A 453 45.46 16.36 30.64
C GLY A 453 46.62 17.15 31.24
N LYS A 454 46.47 18.47 31.43
CA LYS A 454 47.45 19.34 32.10
C LYS A 454 46.93 19.83 33.44
#